data_AF-A0A1Q8YAU1-F1
#
_entry.id   AF-A0A1Q8YAU1-F1
#
_cell.length_a   1.000
_cell.length_b   1.000
_cell.length_c   1.000
_cell.angle_alpha   90.00
_cell.angle_beta   90.00
_cell.angle_gamma   90.00
#
_symmetry.space_group_name_H-M   'P 1'
#
loop_
_entity.id
_entity.type
_entity.pdbx_description
1 polymer ?
#
loop_
_entity_poly.entity_id
_entity_poly.type
_entity_poly.pdbx_seq_one_letter_code
_entity_poly.pdbx_strand_id
1 'polypeptide(L)'
;MGEYTTEGFVVLKGSKGRVENVASIQGTSNVQTRESLVNDGVMAPQDGLYVFTRNHLFPSPSQAAMALMGRSANGWVEWKAANGKTLDELKRQAVAVVG
;
A
#
# COMPACT_ATOMS: atom_id res chain seq x y z
N MET A 1 6.64 2.91 3.67
CA MET A 1 6.03 3.76 4.72
C MET A 1 4.80 4.42 4.13
N GLY A 2 3.78 4.65 4.94
CA GLY A 2 2.58 5.32 4.46
C GLY A 2 1.78 5.94 5.58
N GLU A 3 0.90 6.86 5.19
CA GLU A 3 0.12 7.69 6.10
C GLU A 3 -1.35 7.61 5.73
N TYR A 4 -2.19 7.33 6.72
CA TYR A 4 -3.63 7.33 6.56
C TYR A 4 -4.19 8.73 6.83
N THR A 5 -4.90 9.26 5.84
CA THR A 5 -5.49 10.59 5.81
C THR A 5 -7.00 10.50 5.61
N THR A 6 -7.72 11.61 5.75
CA THR A 6 -9.17 11.67 5.47
C THR A 6 -9.50 11.43 4.00
N GLU A 7 -8.57 11.73 3.08
CA GLU A 7 -8.75 11.58 1.64
C GLU A 7 -8.35 10.18 1.13
N GLY A 8 -7.69 9.38 1.97
CA GLY A 8 -7.22 8.05 1.60
C GLY A 8 -5.91 7.68 2.28
N PHE A 9 -5.07 6.91 1.60
CA PHE A 9 -3.80 6.42 2.12
C PHE A 9 -2.63 6.87 1.25
N VAL A 10 -1.74 7.68 1.81
CA VAL A 10 -0.55 8.17 1.10
C VAL A 10 0.60 7.21 1.29
N VAL A 11 1.10 6.61 0.21
CA VAL A 11 2.37 5.89 0.22
C VAL A 11 3.49 6.88 -0.02
N LEU A 12 4.47 6.91 0.89
CA LEU A 12 5.57 7.88 0.83
C LEU A 12 6.63 7.44 -0.18
N LYS A 13 7.32 8.43 -0.76
CA LYS A 13 8.53 8.22 -1.57
C LYS A 13 9.53 7.34 -0.82
N GLY A 14 10.19 6.44 -1.54
CA GLY A 14 11.15 5.48 -1.00
C GLY A 14 10.52 4.22 -0.42
N SER A 15 9.18 4.14 -0.36
CA SER A 15 8.49 2.91 0.04
C SER A 15 8.77 1.79 -0.93
N LYS A 16 9.14 0.63 -0.38
CA LYS A 16 9.54 -0.54 -1.17
C LYS A 16 8.48 -1.63 -1.09
N GLY A 17 8.19 -2.24 -2.23
CA GLY A 17 7.28 -3.35 -2.40
C GLY A 17 7.91 -4.47 -3.23
N ARG A 18 7.27 -5.63 -3.27
CA ARG A 18 7.73 -6.74 -4.11
C ARG A 18 7.51 -6.40 -5.58
N VAL A 19 8.47 -6.72 -6.45
CA VAL A 19 8.30 -6.64 -7.91
C VAL A 19 7.37 -7.75 -8.40
N GLU A 20 7.58 -8.95 -7.87
CA GLU A 20 6.82 -10.13 -8.27
C GLU A 20 5.34 -10.01 -7.86
N ASN A 21 4.49 -10.15 -8.85
CA ASN A 21 3.08 -10.44 -8.64
C ASN A 21 2.95 -11.92 -8.30
N VAL A 22 2.24 -12.27 -7.23
CA VAL A 22 1.90 -13.68 -7.01
C VAL A 22 0.88 -14.12 -8.07
N ALA A 23 0.89 -15.41 -8.40
CA ALA A 23 0.01 -15.98 -9.44
C ALA A 23 -1.48 -15.62 -9.25
N SER A 24 -1.91 -15.38 -8.00
CA SER A 24 -3.31 -15.07 -7.65
C SER A 24 -3.84 -13.71 -8.13
N ILE A 25 -2.99 -12.81 -8.65
CA ILE A 25 -3.48 -11.56 -9.28
C ILE A 25 -3.31 -11.51 -10.79
N GLN A 26 -2.68 -12.52 -11.41
CA GLN A 26 -2.51 -12.57 -12.86
C GLN A 26 -3.89 -12.57 -13.55
N GLY A 27 -4.06 -11.71 -14.55
CA GLY A 27 -5.33 -11.53 -15.27
C GLY A 27 -6.37 -10.64 -14.57
N THR A 28 -6.01 -9.95 -13.48
CA THR A 28 -6.89 -9.02 -12.77
C THR A 28 -6.51 -7.56 -13.02
N SER A 29 -7.45 -6.64 -12.79
CA SER A 29 -7.23 -5.17 -12.84
C SER A 29 -6.14 -4.67 -11.87
N ASN A 30 -5.77 -5.49 -10.87
CA ASN A 30 -4.67 -5.18 -9.95
C ASN A 30 -3.30 -5.17 -10.65
N VAL A 31 -3.11 -6.02 -11.67
CA VAL A 31 -1.88 -6.02 -12.47
C VAL A 31 -1.82 -4.75 -13.30
N GLN A 32 -2.91 -4.39 -13.98
CA GLN A 32 -3.01 -3.15 -14.75
C GLN A 32 -2.75 -1.92 -13.87
N THR A 33 -3.29 -1.89 -12.64
CA THR A 33 -3.04 -0.79 -11.70
C THR A 33 -1.55 -0.67 -11.38
N ARG A 34 -0.86 -1.78 -11.13
CA ARG A 34 0.59 -1.77 -10.86
C ARG A 34 1.40 -1.36 -12.09
N GLU A 35 1.02 -1.83 -13.28
CA GLU A 35 1.64 -1.41 -14.54
C GLU A 35 1.46 0.09 -14.79
N SER A 36 0.25 0.63 -14.59
CA SER A 36 0.00 2.07 -14.71
C SER A 36 0.85 2.87 -13.73
N LEU A 37 0.99 2.44 -12.47
CA LEU A 37 1.87 3.11 -11.51
C LEU A 37 3.34 3.11 -11.94
N VAL A 38 3.80 2.06 -12.62
CA VAL A 38 5.16 2.01 -13.18
C VAL A 38 5.28 2.92 -14.40
N ASN A 39 4.32 2.86 -15.32
CA ASN A 39 4.27 3.71 -16.52
C ASN A 39 4.19 5.20 -16.18
N ASP A 40 3.42 5.56 -15.16
CA ASP A 40 3.27 6.92 -14.64
C ASP A 40 4.50 7.38 -13.82
N GLY A 41 5.53 6.54 -13.75
CA GLY A 41 6.76 6.78 -13.02
C GLY A 41 6.56 6.89 -11.51
N VAL A 42 5.41 6.48 -10.97
CA VAL A 42 5.14 6.48 -9.51
C VAL A 42 5.93 5.37 -8.83
N MET A 43 6.06 4.21 -9.47
CA MET A 43 6.90 3.10 -9.03
C MET A 43 8.01 2.85 -10.05
N ALA A 44 9.20 2.50 -9.58
CA ALA A 44 10.31 2.07 -10.43
C ALA A 44 10.97 0.82 -9.85
N PRO A 45 11.41 -0.13 -10.70
CA PRO A 45 12.19 -1.27 -10.24
C PRO A 45 13.57 -0.80 -9.76
N GLN A 46 13.94 -1.22 -8.56
CA GLN A 46 15.24 -0.95 -7.94
C GLN A 46 15.62 -2.15 -7.07
N ASP A 47 16.79 -2.76 -7.34
CA ASP A 47 17.35 -3.88 -6.57
C ASP A 47 16.39 -5.09 -6.44
N GLY A 48 15.60 -5.38 -7.48
CA GLY A 48 14.60 -6.46 -7.46
C GLY A 48 13.33 -6.14 -6.64
N LEU A 49 13.16 -4.89 -6.19
CA LEU A 49 11.98 -4.37 -5.50
C LEU A 49 11.35 -3.22 -6.30
N TYR A 50 10.05 -2.98 -6.15
CA TYR A 50 9.45 -1.74 -6.64
C TYR A 50 9.60 -0.67 -5.58
N VAL A 51 10.04 0.52 -5.98
CA VAL A 51 10.22 1.66 -5.09
C VAL A 51 9.36 2.80 -5.57
N PHE A 52 8.59 3.39 -4.66
CA PHE A 52 7.83 4.61 -4.94
C PHE A 52 8.80 5.78 -5.13
N THR A 53 8.76 6.41 -6.29
CA THR A 53 9.65 7.54 -6.65
C THR A 53 9.14 8.87 -6.10
N ARG A 54 7.86 8.94 -5.76
CA ARG A 54 7.15 10.10 -5.21
C ARG A 54 6.03 9.64 -4.26
N ASN A 55 5.52 10.58 -3.46
CA ASN A 55 4.33 10.32 -2.65
C ASN A 55 3.14 10.07 -3.58
N HIS A 56 2.31 9.08 -3.25
CA HIS A 56 1.12 8.74 -4.02
C HIS A 56 -0.06 8.49 -3.10
N LEU A 57 -1.15 9.22 -3.32
CA LEU A 57 -2.40 9.04 -2.60
C LEU A 57 -3.22 7.92 -3.27
N PHE A 58 -3.53 6.90 -2.48
CA PHE A 58 -4.49 5.89 -2.85
C PHE A 58 -5.85 6.18 -2.21
N PRO A 59 -6.98 5.95 -2.87
CA PRO A 59 -8.32 6.06 -2.30
C PRO A 59 -8.56 5.12 -1.11
N SER A 60 -7.75 4.07 -0.91
CA SER A 60 -7.89 3.20 0.26
C SER A 60 -6.58 2.55 0.72
N PRO A 61 -6.46 2.21 2.03
CA PRO A 61 -5.32 1.46 2.55
C PRO A 61 -5.11 0.11 1.87
N SER A 62 -6.19 -0.56 1.46
CA SER A 62 -6.12 -1.86 0.78
C SER A 62 -5.54 -1.74 -0.63
N GLN A 63 -5.89 -0.70 -1.38
CA GLN A 63 -5.31 -0.48 -2.70
C GLN A 63 -3.82 -0.15 -2.59
N ALA A 64 -3.43 0.66 -1.60
CA ALA A 64 -2.03 0.94 -1.31
C ALA A 64 -1.23 -0.33 -0.95
N ALA A 65 -1.82 -1.21 -0.12
CA ALA A 65 -1.19 -2.48 0.23
C ALA A 65 -1.07 -3.42 -0.98
N MET A 66 -2.11 -3.51 -1.81
CA MET A 66 -2.07 -4.27 -3.07
C MET A 66 -0.95 -3.78 -3.98
N ALA A 67 -0.82 -2.46 -4.13
CA ALA A 67 0.20 -1.85 -4.98
C ALA A 67 1.63 -2.20 -4.54
N LEU A 68 1.89 -2.39 -3.25
CA LEU A 68 3.22 -2.81 -2.74
C LEU A 68 3.42 -4.32 -2.74
N MET A 69 2.38 -5.09 -2.40
CA MET A 69 2.52 -6.53 -2.16
C MET A 69 2.34 -7.39 -3.41
N GLY A 70 1.72 -6.84 -4.46
CA GLY A 70 1.43 -7.60 -5.68
C GLY A 70 0.39 -8.70 -5.43
N ARG A 71 -0.51 -8.50 -4.48
CA ARG A 71 -1.63 -9.39 -4.15
C ARG A 71 -2.79 -8.62 -3.54
N SER A 72 -3.99 -9.21 -3.53
CA SER A 72 -5.07 -8.72 -2.68
C SER A 72 -4.63 -8.71 -1.22
N ALA A 73 -4.80 -7.57 -0.57
CA ALA A 73 -4.25 -7.30 0.75
C ALA A 73 -5.26 -6.50 1.59
N ASN A 74 -5.41 -6.88 2.86
CA ASN A 74 -6.23 -6.12 3.80
C ASN A 74 -5.39 -4.99 4.39
N GLY A 75 -5.58 -3.76 3.88
CA GLY A 75 -4.78 -2.61 4.30
C GLY A 75 -4.83 -2.33 5.81
N TRP A 76 -5.91 -2.70 6.49
CA TRP A 76 -6.04 -2.44 7.94
C TRP A 76 -5.05 -3.23 8.79
N VAL A 77 -4.59 -4.40 8.31
CA VAL A 77 -3.63 -5.26 9.03
C VAL A 77 -2.22 -5.22 8.45
N GLU A 78 -2.08 -4.90 7.17
CA GLU A 78 -0.80 -4.89 6.47
C GLU A 78 0.02 -3.62 6.79
N TRP A 79 -0.66 -2.50 7.03
CA TRP A 79 -0.01 -1.27 7.45
C TRP A 79 0.26 -1.31 8.96
N LYS A 80 1.53 -1.26 9.34
CA LYS A 80 1.97 -1.27 10.75
C LYS A 80 2.86 -0.08 11.06
N ALA A 81 2.69 0.49 12.24
CA ALA A 81 3.59 1.48 12.79
C ALA A 81 4.88 0.85 13.32
N ALA A 82 5.88 1.68 13.64
CA ALA A 82 7.18 1.22 14.15
C ALA A 82 7.06 0.40 15.46
N ASN A 83 6.01 0.62 16.24
CA ASN A 83 5.70 -0.15 17.45
C ASN A 83 4.96 -1.48 17.18
N GLY A 84 4.83 -1.89 15.93
CA GLY A 84 4.18 -3.13 15.51
C GLY A 84 2.65 -3.08 15.42
N LYS A 85 2.00 -2.02 15.92
CA LYS A 85 0.53 -1.88 15.87
C LYS A 85 0.05 -1.66 14.44
N THR A 86 -1.04 -2.32 14.09
CA THR A 86 -1.71 -2.21 12.80
C THR A 86 -2.49 -0.90 12.65
N LEU A 87 -2.80 -0.53 11.41
CA LEU A 87 -3.63 0.63 11.12
C LEU A 87 -5.03 0.50 11.74
N ASP A 88 -5.58 -0.72 11.78
CA ASP A 88 -6.84 -1.03 12.47
C ASP A 88 -6.79 -0.67 13.96
N GLU A 89 -5.76 -1.12 14.66
CA GLU A 89 -5.56 -0.84 16.09
C GLU A 89 -5.42 0.66 16.35
N LEU A 90 -4.70 1.38 15.47
CA LEU A 90 -4.40 2.80 15.64
C LEU A 90 -5.58 3.72 15.29
N LYS A 91 -6.48 3.32 14.38
CA LYS A 91 -7.51 4.22 13.83
C LYS A 91 -8.94 3.77 14.08
N ARG A 92 -9.21 2.47 14.11
CA ARG A 92 -10.56 1.93 14.31
C ARG A 92 -10.78 1.48 15.75
N GLN A 93 -9.80 0.83 16.37
CA GLN A 93 -9.94 0.35 17.76
C GLN A 93 -9.60 1.43 18.80
N ALA A 94 -8.75 2.41 18.45
CA ALA A 94 -8.48 3.57 19.32
C ALA A 94 -9.72 4.45 19.58
N VAL A 95 -10.75 4.36 18.73
CA VAL A 95 -12.02 5.09 18.89
C VAL A 95 -12.98 4.38 19.86
N ALA A 96 -12.73 3.12 20.21
CA ALA A 96 -13.64 2.32 21.04
C ALA A 96 -13.47 2.51 22.57
N VAL A 97 -12.59 3.38 23.04
CA VAL A 97 -12.31 3.59 24.50
C VAL A 97 -12.92 4.89 25.03
N VAL A 98 -13.88 5.49 24.33
CA VAL A 98 -14.70 6.58 24.88
C VAL A 98 -16.17 6.27 24.65
N GLY A 99 -16.77 5.59 25.62
CA GLY A 99 -18.19 5.26 25.69
C GLY A 99 -18.54 4.76 27.08
#